data_AF-A0A8H6MD38-F1
#
_entry.id   AF-A0A8H6MD38-F1
#
_cell.length_a   1.000
_cell.length_b   1.000
_cell.length_c   1.000
_cell.angle_alpha   90.00
_cell.angle_beta   90.00
_cell.angle_gamma   90.00
#
_symmetry.space_group_name_H-M   'P 1'
#
loop_
_entity.id
_entity.type
_entity.pdbx_description
1 polymer ?
#
loop_
_entity_poly.entity_id
_entity_poly.type
_entity_poly.pdbx_seq_one_letter_code
_entity_poly.pdbx_strand_id
1 'polypeptide(L)'
;MSLDQNLFTLLFTPNKDHPNVTNLVDPSGTVHYHKRRVPGQEYKIEVFDPLSESLLITATAPSPSSKTKVLELYNPTSVLHDFEWKREQCFLIRKPDPPVLVAITKEASRQVKTAQVQMLDYNLNRFTIDGRKGLEIIILTALMTFQDSKDVSPDSVSSPVTEQPSTLLSTSLANLSRRISSIPGVAIGTESLPPPMPPKPALKTGLDRVAEMQALKGEDYNKITVEEEGSVDDYAQYCNTLLSDDAMLFISVKSTSAEFVPKVLQVVEEAKRIRHKAGLDDEADLHQYVLYDTEKKKGPKRINLNDDADQKAKYTPPSSLTVHLSKIDMPEL
;
A
#
# COMPACT_ATOMS: atom_id res chain seq x y z
N MET A 1 -8.09 34.11 7.84
CA MET A 1 -7.65 32.79 7.33
C MET A 1 -7.93 31.76 8.41
N SER A 2 -9.18 31.31 8.56
CA SER A 2 -9.55 30.28 9.54
C SER A 2 -9.27 28.89 8.96
N LEU A 3 -8.60 28.03 9.74
CA LEU A 3 -8.43 26.62 9.39
C LEU A 3 -9.80 25.92 9.33
N ASP A 4 -9.87 24.85 8.53
CA ASP A 4 -11.09 24.15 8.17
C ASP A 4 -11.99 23.78 9.35
N GLN A 5 -13.28 24.07 9.20
CA GLN A 5 -14.36 23.74 10.13
C GLN A 5 -14.72 22.24 10.12
N ASN A 6 -14.03 21.45 9.29
CA ASN A 6 -14.31 20.03 8.97
C ASN A 6 -13.11 19.11 9.29
N LEU A 7 -12.34 19.44 10.34
CA LEU A 7 -11.06 18.79 10.65
C LEU A 7 -11.09 18.20 12.07
N PHE A 8 -11.43 16.92 12.16
CA PHE A 8 -11.54 16.19 13.42
C PHE A 8 -10.14 15.78 13.91
N THR A 9 -9.73 16.28 15.07
CA THR A 9 -8.39 15.99 15.65
C THR A 9 -8.55 15.20 16.95
N LEU A 10 -7.76 14.13 17.11
CA LEU A 10 -7.66 13.36 18.34
C LEU A 10 -6.22 13.35 18.85
N LEU A 11 -6.05 13.68 20.13
CA LEU A 11 -4.80 13.71 20.89
C LEU A 11 -4.65 12.40 21.65
N PHE A 12 -3.48 11.76 21.54
CA PHE A 12 -3.22 10.48 22.17
C PHE A 12 -2.64 10.72 23.56
N THR A 13 -3.44 10.44 24.58
CA THR A 13 -3.13 10.77 25.98
C THR A 13 -3.10 9.49 26.82
N PRO A 14 -1.98 9.14 27.47
CA PRO A 14 -1.96 8.04 28.43
C PRO A 14 -3.02 8.24 29.52
N ASN A 15 -3.78 7.20 29.82
CA ASN A 15 -4.78 7.26 30.88
C ASN A 15 -4.07 7.33 32.26
N LYS A 16 -4.53 8.21 33.15
CA LYS A 16 -3.91 8.47 34.45
C LYS A 16 -4.10 7.30 35.44
N ASP A 17 -5.23 6.63 35.34
CA ASP A 17 -5.65 5.58 36.27
C ASP A 17 -5.24 4.17 35.76
N HIS A 18 -5.06 4.04 34.43
CA HIS A 18 -4.73 2.79 33.76
C HIS A 18 -3.56 2.96 32.78
N PRO A 19 -2.30 2.68 33.18
CA PRO A 19 -1.11 2.96 32.35
C PRO A 19 -1.05 2.16 31.03
N ASN A 20 -1.80 1.04 30.93
CA ASN A 20 -1.89 0.22 29.72
C ASN A 20 -2.98 0.70 28.73
N VAL A 21 -3.63 1.83 29.02
CA VAL A 21 -4.70 2.43 28.21
C VAL A 21 -4.28 3.80 27.67
N THR A 22 -4.45 4.00 26.38
CA THR A 22 -4.31 5.31 25.73
C THR A 22 -5.70 5.84 25.38
N ASN A 23 -6.02 7.03 25.88
CA ASN A 23 -7.26 7.73 25.56
C ASN A 23 -7.06 8.56 24.29
N LEU A 24 -8.01 8.50 23.37
CA LEU A 24 -8.08 9.37 22.21
C LEU A 24 -9.03 10.52 22.55
N VAL A 25 -8.48 11.72 22.72
CA VAL A 25 -9.17 12.87 23.31
C VAL A 25 -9.24 14.01 22.30
N ASP A 26 -10.40 14.63 22.12
CA ASP A 26 -10.51 15.83 21.27
C ASP A 26 -9.92 17.09 21.95
N PRO A 27 -9.73 18.21 21.21
CA PRO A 27 -9.20 19.45 21.79
C PRO A 27 -10.10 20.10 22.86
N SER A 28 -11.38 19.70 22.96
CA SER A 28 -12.30 20.10 24.02
C SER A 28 -12.18 19.24 25.30
N GLY A 29 -11.41 18.15 25.25
CA GLY A 29 -11.20 17.24 26.38
C GLY A 29 -12.14 16.04 26.43
N THR A 30 -13.01 15.84 25.43
CA THR A 30 -13.89 14.67 25.36
C THR A 30 -13.08 13.45 24.93
N VAL A 31 -13.22 12.33 25.66
CA VAL A 31 -12.66 11.05 25.23
C VAL A 31 -13.61 10.41 24.22
N HIS A 32 -13.09 10.03 23.05
CA HIS A 32 -13.85 9.33 22.01
C HIS A 32 -13.57 7.82 21.97
N TYR A 33 -12.35 7.40 22.33
CA TYR A 33 -11.96 5.99 22.31
C TYR A 33 -10.93 5.66 23.40
N HIS A 34 -10.94 4.40 23.84
CA HIS A 34 -9.87 3.79 24.64
C HIS A 34 -9.13 2.73 23.82
N LYS A 35 -7.84 2.95 23.55
CA LYS A 35 -6.92 1.92 23.05
C LYS A 35 -6.32 1.16 24.23
N ARG A 36 -6.40 -0.16 24.22
CA ARG A 36 -5.72 -1.06 25.17
C ARG A 36 -4.77 -1.99 24.43
N ARG A 37 -3.52 -2.08 24.88
CA ARG A 37 -2.58 -3.11 24.39
C ARG A 37 -2.70 -4.35 25.26
N VAL A 38 -2.95 -5.50 24.63
CA VAL A 38 -3.05 -6.78 25.36
C VAL A 38 -1.66 -7.40 25.45
N PRO A 39 -1.16 -7.75 26.64
CA PRO A 39 0.11 -8.46 26.77
C PRO A 39 -0.03 -9.91 26.27
N GLY A 40 0.89 -10.35 25.42
CA GLY A 40 0.87 -11.68 24.82
C GLY A 40 2.13 -11.95 23.99
N GLN A 41 2.23 -13.17 23.44
CA GLN A 41 3.30 -13.53 22.49
C GLN A 41 3.09 -12.86 21.12
N GLU A 42 1.83 -12.69 20.72
CA GLU A 42 1.43 -11.98 19.50
C GLU A 42 1.12 -10.51 19.83
N TYR A 43 1.25 -9.64 18.83
CA TYR A 43 0.80 -8.26 18.94
C TYR A 43 -0.72 -8.20 18.84
N LYS A 44 -1.38 -7.77 19.92
CA LYS A 44 -2.82 -7.48 19.96
C LYS A 44 -3.10 -6.12 20.58
N ILE A 45 -3.88 -5.29 19.88
CA ILE A 45 -4.55 -4.12 20.47
C ILE A 45 -6.06 -4.23 20.30
N GLU A 46 -6.77 -3.64 21.26
CA GLU A 46 -8.22 -3.59 21.32
C GLU A 46 -8.63 -2.12 21.48
N VAL A 47 -9.70 -1.70 20.82
CA VAL A 47 -10.24 -0.33 20.94
C VAL A 47 -11.70 -0.39 21.37
N PHE A 48 -12.04 0.43 22.36
CA PHE A 48 -13.35 0.45 23.03
C PHE A 48 -14.02 1.82 22.95
N ASP A 49 -15.35 1.81 22.96
CA ASP A 49 -16.16 3.00 23.27
C ASP A 49 -16.06 3.33 24.78
N PRO A 50 -15.67 4.55 25.17
CA PRO A 50 -15.57 4.95 26.58
C PRO A 50 -16.90 4.97 27.34
N LEU A 51 -18.05 5.05 26.66
CA LEU A 51 -19.36 5.15 27.34
C LEU A 51 -20.02 3.79 27.57
N SER A 52 -19.96 2.88 26.60
CA SER A 52 -20.56 1.54 26.70
C SER A 52 -19.59 0.42 27.07
N GLU A 53 -18.28 0.70 27.13
CA GLU A 53 -17.18 -0.28 27.21
C GLU A 53 -17.23 -1.37 26.12
N SER A 54 -17.98 -1.15 25.04
CA SER A 54 -18.08 -2.11 23.93
C SER A 54 -16.77 -2.18 23.15
N LEU A 55 -16.34 -3.41 22.82
CA LEU A 55 -15.23 -3.65 21.91
C LEU A 55 -15.66 -3.25 20.49
N LEU A 56 -14.94 -2.30 19.90
CA LEU A 56 -15.24 -1.76 18.57
C LEU A 56 -14.37 -2.42 17.48
N ILE A 57 -13.10 -2.69 17.78
CA ILE A 57 -12.16 -3.27 16.82
C ILE A 57 -10.99 -3.92 17.55
N THR A 58 -10.51 -5.02 16.98
CA THR A 58 -9.26 -5.68 17.38
C THR A 58 -8.26 -5.60 16.23
N ALA A 59 -6.99 -5.35 16.53
CA ALA A 59 -5.89 -5.52 15.58
C ALA A 59 -4.93 -6.61 16.07
N THR A 60 -4.62 -7.58 15.22
CA THR A 60 -3.68 -8.68 15.52
C THR A 60 -2.54 -8.77 14.50
N ALA A 61 -1.35 -9.17 14.96
CA ALA A 61 -0.22 -9.51 14.11
C ALA A 61 0.81 -10.38 14.87
N PRO A 62 1.69 -11.13 14.16
CA PRO A 62 2.76 -11.89 14.80
C PRO A 62 3.75 -11.03 15.60
N SER A 63 3.92 -9.76 15.22
CA SER A 63 4.75 -8.79 15.95
C SER A 63 4.26 -7.35 15.76
N PRO A 64 4.66 -6.40 16.63
CA PRO A 64 4.35 -4.98 16.45
C PRO A 64 4.90 -4.44 15.12
N SER A 65 6.09 -4.88 14.69
CA SER A 65 6.76 -4.48 13.45
C SER A 65 6.27 -5.20 12.19
N SER A 66 5.27 -6.08 12.28
CA SER A 66 4.74 -6.81 11.12
C SER A 66 4.15 -5.87 10.07
N LYS A 67 4.55 -6.07 8.80
CA LYS A 67 4.00 -5.36 7.63
C LYS A 67 2.53 -5.68 7.38
N THR A 68 2.11 -6.89 7.74
CA THR A 68 0.72 -7.35 7.61
C THR A 68 0.11 -7.43 9.01
N LYS A 69 -1.06 -6.81 9.16
CA LYS A 69 -1.86 -6.79 10.40
C LYS A 69 -3.30 -7.07 10.01
N VAL A 70 -4.01 -7.87 10.81
CA VAL A 70 -5.43 -8.16 10.62
C VAL A 70 -6.22 -7.18 11.48
N LEU A 71 -7.24 -6.55 10.90
CA LEU A 71 -8.17 -5.67 11.58
C LEU A 71 -9.57 -6.31 11.57
N GLU A 72 -10.15 -6.53 12.74
CA GLU A 72 -11.46 -7.13 12.92
C GLU A 72 -12.39 -6.12 13.59
N LEU A 73 -13.31 -5.54 12.80
CA LEU A 73 -14.30 -4.57 13.26
C LEU A 73 -15.52 -5.30 13.84
N TYR A 74 -15.94 -4.88 15.02
CA TYR A 74 -17.08 -5.44 15.75
C TYR A 74 -18.27 -4.48 15.60
N ASN A 75 -19.35 -4.95 14.96
CA ASN A 75 -20.67 -4.31 14.87
C ASN A 75 -20.71 -2.87 14.29
N PRO A 76 -21.00 -2.65 12.98
CA PRO A 76 -21.35 -3.61 11.93
C PRO A 76 -20.18 -3.94 10.99
N THR A 77 -20.26 -5.09 10.33
CA THR A 77 -19.37 -5.47 9.22
C THR A 77 -19.85 -4.83 7.91
N SER A 78 -19.30 -3.66 7.53
CA SER A 78 -19.57 -3.02 6.23
C SER A 78 -18.49 -3.31 5.17
N VAL A 79 -18.77 -2.96 3.92
CA VAL A 79 -17.88 -3.23 2.77
C VAL A 79 -16.60 -2.41 2.88
N LEU A 80 -15.46 -3.10 2.92
CA LEU A 80 -14.13 -2.50 3.03
C LEU A 80 -13.82 -1.68 1.77
N HIS A 81 -13.36 -0.45 1.97
CA HIS A 81 -12.76 0.37 0.91
C HIS A 81 -11.24 0.16 0.88
N ASP A 82 -10.60 0.43 -0.26
CA ASP A 82 -9.14 0.29 -0.40
C ASP A 82 -8.40 1.52 0.18
N PHE A 83 -7.40 1.27 1.02
CA PHE A 83 -6.58 2.31 1.66
C PHE A 83 -5.09 2.16 1.32
N GLU A 84 -4.46 3.27 0.94
CA GLU A 84 -3.02 3.36 0.77
C GLU A 84 -2.40 4.15 1.95
N TRP A 85 -1.39 3.56 2.59
CA TRP A 85 -0.68 4.18 3.72
C TRP A 85 0.70 4.66 3.30
N LYS A 86 0.92 5.98 3.32
CA LYS A 86 2.20 6.61 2.97
C LYS A 86 2.78 7.33 4.19
N ARG A 87 3.69 6.64 4.90
CA ARG A 87 4.31 7.10 6.16
C ARG A 87 3.26 7.40 7.25
N GLU A 88 2.88 8.67 7.42
CA GLU A 88 1.93 9.16 8.42
C GLU A 88 0.59 9.60 7.79
N GLN A 89 0.40 9.32 6.50
CA GLN A 89 -0.76 9.75 5.72
C GLN A 89 -1.59 8.56 5.23
N CYS A 90 -2.91 8.67 5.37
CA CYS A 90 -3.91 7.72 4.88
C CYS A 90 -4.58 8.26 3.62
N PHE A 91 -4.51 7.52 2.53
CA PHE A 91 -5.22 7.83 1.29
C PHE A 91 -6.33 6.81 1.06
N LEU A 92 -7.54 7.29 0.76
CA LEU A 92 -8.62 6.48 0.25
C LEU A 92 -8.46 6.34 -1.27
N ILE A 93 -8.36 5.11 -1.76
CA ILE A 93 -8.22 4.82 -3.19
C ILE A 93 -9.62 4.76 -3.81
N ARG A 94 -9.84 5.49 -4.91
CA ARG A 94 -11.08 5.43 -5.69
C ARG A 94 -10.73 5.47 -7.17
N LYS A 95 -10.54 4.32 -7.82
CA LYS A 95 -10.30 4.30 -9.27
C LYS A 95 -11.57 4.77 -10.01
N PRO A 96 -11.47 5.62 -11.06
CA PRO A 96 -10.26 6.13 -11.71
C PRO A 96 -9.65 7.41 -11.10
N ASP A 97 -10.27 8.00 -10.07
CA ASP A 97 -9.79 9.23 -9.43
C ASP A 97 -8.43 9.04 -8.71
N PRO A 98 -7.62 10.11 -8.56
CA PRO A 98 -6.40 10.06 -7.77
C PRO A 98 -6.69 9.77 -6.28
N PRO A 99 -5.83 9.02 -5.56
CA PRO A 99 -6.03 8.72 -4.15
C PRO A 99 -6.18 9.98 -3.30
N VAL A 100 -7.21 10.03 -2.46
CA VAL A 100 -7.56 11.22 -1.67
C VAL A 100 -7.08 11.07 -0.24
N LEU A 101 -6.31 12.05 0.24
CA LEU A 101 -5.85 12.10 1.62
C LEU A 101 -7.04 12.26 2.59
N VAL A 102 -7.27 11.27 3.46
CA VAL A 102 -8.39 11.25 4.42
C VAL A 102 -7.96 11.36 5.88
N ALA A 103 -6.72 10.99 6.22
CA ALA A 103 -6.18 11.18 7.56
C ALA A 103 -4.67 11.43 7.57
N ILE A 104 -4.20 12.15 8.59
CA ILE A 104 -2.80 12.49 8.83
C ILE A 104 -2.49 12.25 10.31
N THR A 105 -1.45 11.48 10.62
CA THR A 105 -0.84 11.45 11.95
C THR A 105 0.25 12.52 12.05
N LYS A 106 0.47 13.06 13.24
CA LYS A 106 1.68 13.80 13.59
C LYS A 106 2.24 13.21 14.87
N GLU A 107 3.50 12.82 14.83
CA GLU A 107 4.14 12.13 15.95
C GLU A 107 4.63 13.11 17.02
N ALA A 108 4.80 12.58 18.24
CA ALA A 108 5.41 13.32 19.32
C ALA A 108 6.90 13.56 18.99
N SER A 109 7.26 14.82 18.74
CA SER A 109 8.63 15.25 18.46
C SER A 109 9.13 16.16 19.58
N ARG A 110 10.40 16.60 19.52
CA ARG A 110 10.92 17.62 20.46
C ARG A 110 10.08 18.92 20.50
N GLN A 111 9.27 19.20 19.48
CA GLN A 111 8.37 20.36 19.44
C GLN A 111 6.90 20.03 19.74
N VAL A 112 6.47 18.77 19.61
CA VAL A 112 5.08 18.33 19.76
C VAL A 112 5.00 17.27 20.86
N LYS A 113 4.41 17.61 22.01
CA LYS A 113 4.48 16.76 23.21
C LYS A 113 3.61 15.50 23.19
N THR A 114 2.66 15.41 22.27
CA THR A 114 1.66 14.34 22.20
C THR A 114 1.44 13.92 20.75
N ALA A 115 1.39 12.63 20.47
CA ALA A 115 0.97 12.15 19.15
C ALA A 115 -0.49 12.57 18.90
N GLN A 116 -0.81 12.91 17.65
CA GLN A 116 -2.15 13.30 17.26
C GLN A 116 -2.53 12.73 15.89
N VAL A 117 -3.82 12.45 15.70
CA VAL A 117 -4.40 12.12 14.40
C VAL A 117 -5.36 13.23 14.00
N GLN A 118 -5.34 13.58 12.72
CA GLN A 118 -6.24 14.53 12.09
C GLN A 118 -6.98 13.82 10.96
N MET A 119 -8.29 13.68 11.08
CA MET A 119 -9.16 13.21 10.01
C MET A 119 -9.72 14.39 9.24
N LEU A 120 -9.61 14.30 7.91
CA LEU A 120 -10.05 15.31 6.97
C LEU A 120 -11.49 14.97 6.57
N ASP A 121 -12.43 15.26 7.47
CA ASP A 121 -13.84 14.86 7.30
C ASP A 121 -14.47 15.47 6.04
N TYR A 122 -14.03 16.67 5.64
CA TYR A 122 -14.39 17.26 4.35
C TYR A 122 -14.10 16.34 3.15
N ASN A 123 -12.96 15.62 3.17
CA ASN A 123 -12.61 14.68 2.12
C ASN A 123 -13.44 13.40 2.23
N LEU A 124 -13.62 12.84 3.44
CA LEU A 124 -14.47 11.68 3.69
C LEU A 124 -15.94 11.90 3.26
N ASN A 125 -16.48 13.10 3.47
CA ASN A 125 -17.83 13.47 3.09
C ASN A 125 -18.08 13.45 1.57
N ARG A 126 -17.04 13.44 0.73
CA ARG A 126 -17.16 13.33 -0.73
C ARG A 126 -17.46 11.91 -1.22
N PHE A 127 -17.42 10.91 -0.33
CA PHE A 127 -17.60 9.50 -0.67
C PHE A 127 -18.90 8.94 -0.07
N THR A 128 -19.59 8.12 -0.85
CA THR A 128 -20.74 7.30 -0.42
C THR A 128 -20.24 6.07 0.34
N ILE A 129 -19.84 6.28 1.59
CA ILE A 129 -19.33 5.24 2.49
C ILE A 129 -20.47 4.70 3.38
N ASP A 130 -20.80 3.43 3.19
CA ASP A 130 -21.69 2.70 4.10
C ASP A 130 -20.98 2.41 5.43
N GLY A 131 -21.47 3.00 6.52
CA GLY A 131 -20.90 2.79 7.86
C GLY A 131 -19.68 3.66 8.18
N ARG A 132 -19.75 4.98 7.93
CA ARG A 132 -18.70 5.97 8.24
C ARG A 132 -17.99 5.78 9.59
N LYS A 133 -18.71 5.41 10.64
CA LYS A 133 -18.14 5.20 11.99
C LYS A 133 -17.21 3.99 12.05
N GLY A 134 -17.56 2.89 11.37
CA GLY A 134 -16.69 1.73 11.24
C GLY A 134 -15.40 2.08 10.50
N LEU A 135 -15.50 2.91 9.45
CA LEU A 135 -14.32 3.40 8.73
C LEU A 135 -13.42 4.29 9.60
N GLU A 136 -13.99 5.23 10.35
CA GLU A 136 -13.27 6.07 11.31
C GLU A 136 -12.43 5.19 12.26
N ILE A 137 -13.05 4.17 12.84
CA ILE A 137 -12.45 3.22 13.76
C ILE A 137 -11.31 2.42 13.10
N ILE A 138 -11.48 1.96 11.84
CA ILE A 138 -10.43 1.26 11.07
C ILE A 138 -9.23 2.17 10.81
N ILE A 139 -9.44 3.39 10.32
CA ILE A 139 -8.37 4.36 10.01
C ILE A 139 -7.58 4.71 11.29
N LEU A 140 -8.28 5.02 12.38
CA LEU A 140 -7.65 5.33 13.67
C LEU A 140 -6.82 4.14 14.17
N THR A 141 -7.35 2.93 14.07
CA THR A 141 -6.68 1.72 14.58
C THR A 141 -5.44 1.37 13.79
N ALA A 142 -5.50 1.42 12.45
CA ALA A 142 -4.32 1.26 11.60
C ALA A 142 -3.21 2.24 12.00
N LEU A 143 -3.53 3.53 12.18
CA LEU A 143 -2.58 4.56 12.62
C LEU A 143 -1.97 4.27 14.00
N MET A 144 -2.80 3.82 14.96
CA MET A 144 -2.33 3.41 16.28
C MET A 144 -1.31 2.25 16.22
N THR A 145 -1.41 1.34 15.24
CA THR A 145 -0.45 0.24 15.09
C THR A 145 0.92 0.66 14.54
N PHE A 146 1.00 1.77 13.78
CA PHE A 146 2.28 2.28 13.29
C PHE A 146 3.11 2.91 14.42
N GLN A 147 2.44 3.53 15.41
CA GLN A 147 3.11 4.07 16.59
C GLN A 147 3.68 2.95 17.46
N ASP A 148 2.91 1.88 17.73
CA ASP A 148 3.39 0.70 18.47
C ASP A 148 4.57 0.00 17.77
N SER A 149 4.67 0.10 16.44
CA SER A 149 5.81 -0.40 15.67
C SER A 149 7.10 0.37 15.98
N LYS A 150 6.99 1.68 16.25
CA LYS A 150 8.12 2.59 16.46
C LYS A 150 8.65 2.56 17.89
N ASP A 151 7.78 2.40 18.89
CA ASP A 151 8.15 2.27 20.32
C ASP A 151 9.02 1.03 20.63
N VAL A 152 9.12 0.07 19.70
CA VAL A 152 9.97 -1.13 19.84
C VAL A 152 11.41 -0.88 19.34
N SER A 153 11.72 0.33 18.86
CA SER A 153 13.07 0.74 18.43
C SER A 153 13.95 1.07 19.65
N PRO A 154 15.20 0.61 19.73
CA PRO A 154 16.02 0.71 20.95
C PRO A 154 16.52 2.13 21.31
N ASP A 155 16.24 3.15 20.50
CA ASP A 155 16.79 4.51 20.66
C ASP A 155 16.01 5.42 21.63
N SER A 156 14.94 4.93 22.26
CA SER A 156 14.08 5.71 23.17
C SER A 156 14.55 5.70 24.64
N VAL A 157 15.86 5.65 24.91
CA VAL A 157 16.43 5.71 26.27
C VAL A 157 17.33 6.95 26.45
N SER A 158 16.69 8.11 26.62
CA SER A 158 17.30 9.36 27.10
C SER A 158 16.18 10.29 27.61
N SER A 159 16.19 10.93 28.79
CA SER A 159 17.20 11.03 29.87
C SER A 159 16.50 11.12 31.27
N PRO A 160 17.01 11.80 32.30
CA PRO A 160 17.63 11.14 33.45
C PRO A 160 16.86 11.31 34.77
N VAL A 161 16.98 10.33 35.67
CA VAL A 161 16.79 10.57 37.11
C VAL A 161 17.95 9.93 37.88
N THR A 162 18.66 10.76 38.61
CA THR A 162 19.70 10.39 39.57
C THR A 162 19.04 9.92 40.87
N GLU A 163 19.38 8.74 41.37
CA GLU A 163 19.88 8.58 42.74
C GLU A 163 20.54 7.20 42.98
N GLN A 164 21.57 7.21 43.81
CA GLN A 164 22.56 6.16 44.11
C GLN A 164 22.31 5.58 45.52
N PRO A 165 23.15 4.68 46.10
CA PRO A 165 23.98 3.60 45.52
C PRO A 165 23.85 2.26 46.30
N SER A 166 24.34 1.16 45.72
CA SER A 166 25.00 0.00 46.42
C SER A 166 25.56 -0.98 45.37
N THR A 167 26.72 -0.69 44.79
CA THR A 167 28.03 -1.31 45.12
C THR A 167 28.24 -2.77 44.67
N LEU A 168 28.98 -2.92 43.56
CA LEU A 168 30.10 -3.87 43.33
C LEU A 168 29.80 -5.40 43.41
N LEU A 169 30.27 -6.29 42.53
CA LEU A 169 31.43 -6.29 41.61
C LEU A 169 31.13 -7.00 40.27
N SER A 170 31.89 -6.64 39.24
CA SER A 170 31.95 -7.31 37.94
C SER A 170 32.70 -8.66 37.99
N THR A 171 32.35 -9.58 37.10
CA THR A 171 33.34 -10.33 36.28
C THR A 171 32.66 -10.83 34.99
N SER A 172 33.46 -11.19 34.00
CA SER A 172 33.07 -11.23 32.59
C SER A 172 33.50 -12.52 31.88
N LEU A 173 33.12 -12.62 30.60
CA LEU A 173 33.71 -13.46 29.54
C LEU A 173 33.28 -14.94 29.44
N ALA A 174 32.46 -15.17 28.40
CA ALA A 174 32.81 -15.93 27.19
C ALA A 174 33.02 -17.47 27.23
N ASN A 175 32.28 -18.10 26.31
CA ASN A 175 32.69 -19.15 25.37
C ASN A 175 32.86 -20.63 25.81
N LEU A 176 32.16 -21.45 25.02
CA LEU A 176 32.52 -22.75 24.45
C LEU A 176 32.33 -24.07 25.24
N SER A 177 31.60 -24.97 24.57
CA SER A 177 31.85 -26.42 24.43
C SER A 177 31.51 -27.41 25.56
N ARG A 178 30.39 -28.12 25.31
CA ARG A 178 30.36 -29.58 24.99
C ARG A 178 30.82 -30.60 26.06
N ARG A 179 29.85 -31.27 26.70
CA ARG A 179 29.78 -32.73 27.06
C ARG A 179 28.36 -33.02 27.60
N ILE A 180 27.55 -33.91 27.01
CA ILE A 180 27.53 -35.39 27.09
C ILE A 180 27.14 -35.94 28.48
N SER A 181 25.86 -36.30 28.63
CA SER A 181 25.31 -37.41 29.43
C SER A 181 23.85 -37.64 28.95
N SER A 182 23.50 -38.72 28.25
CA SER A 182 23.37 -40.13 28.66
C SER A 182 22.12 -40.43 29.53
N ILE A 183 20.98 -40.69 28.88
CA ILE A 183 19.89 -41.53 29.42
C ILE A 183 19.45 -42.50 28.29
N PRO A 184 19.20 -43.81 28.55
CA PRO A 184 18.93 -44.81 27.50
C PRO A 184 17.45 -44.90 27.06
N GLY A 185 17.20 -45.55 25.92
CA GLY A 185 15.85 -45.87 25.41
C GLY A 185 15.11 -46.93 26.25
N VAL A 186 13.81 -47.18 26.03
CA VAL A 186 13.21 -48.10 25.01
C VAL A 186 11.67 -48.04 25.19
N ALA A 187 10.74 -48.18 24.22
CA ALA A 187 10.78 -48.73 22.85
C ALA A 187 9.71 -48.14 21.89
N ILE A 188 9.93 -48.35 20.57
CA ILE A 188 8.99 -48.78 19.49
C ILE A 188 7.64 -48.06 19.27
N GLY A 189 7.44 -47.55 18.05
CA GLY A 189 6.14 -47.13 17.51
C GLY A 189 6.17 -46.68 16.03
N THR A 190 6.28 -47.64 15.10
CA THR A 190 5.87 -47.65 13.66
C THR A 190 6.11 -46.45 12.72
N GLU A 191 6.49 -46.80 11.48
CA GLU A 191 6.66 -45.91 10.32
C GLU A 191 5.43 -45.04 9.98
N SER A 192 5.71 -43.80 9.53
CA SER A 192 5.06 -43.26 8.32
C SER A 192 6.01 -42.27 7.63
N LEU A 193 6.18 -42.42 6.31
CA LEU A 193 6.92 -41.45 5.51
C LEU A 193 6.08 -40.16 5.39
N PRO A 194 6.70 -38.96 5.44
CA PRO A 194 5.97 -37.72 5.18
C PRO A 194 5.41 -37.75 3.75
N PRO A 195 4.15 -37.31 3.52
CA PRO A 195 3.53 -37.38 2.20
C PRO A 195 4.32 -36.55 1.18
N PRO A 196 4.39 -36.99 -0.09
CA PRO A 196 5.11 -36.27 -1.12
C PRO A 196 4.54 -34.86 -1.28
N MET A 197 5.41 -33.86 -1.25
CA MET A 197 5.04 -32.47 -1.49
C MET A 197 4.29 -32.36 -2.82
N PRO A 198 3.19 -31.58 -2.90
CA PRO A 198 2.47 -31.41 -4.16
C PRO A 198 3.42 -30.85 -5.23
N PRO A 199 3.34 -31.35 -6.49
CA PRO A 199 4.20 -30.88 -7.56
C PRO A 199 4.03 -29.38 -7.75
N LYS A 200 5.15 -28.67 -7.98
CA LYS A 200 5.11 -27.23 -8.30
C LYS A 200 4.16 -27.01 -9.48
N PRO A 201 3.21 -26.05 -9.42
CA PRO A 201 2.34 -25.76 -10.54
C PRO A 201 3.18 -25.42 -11.78
N ALA A 202 2.69 -25.82 -12.96
CA ALA A 202 3.40 -25.67 -14.21
C ALA A 202 3.81 -24.21 -14.46
N LEU A 203 4.91 -24.02 -15.19
CA LEU A 203 5.39 -22.71 -15.61
C LEU A 203 4.30 -22.01 -16.43
N LYS A 204 3.63 -21.02 -15.82
CA LYS A 204 2.66 -20.16 -16.49
C LYS A 204 3.33 -19.53 -17.72
N THR A 205 2.77 -19.77 -18.89
CA THR A 205 3.37 -19.40 -20.18
C THR A 205 2.38 -18.55 -20.97
N GLY A 206 2.86 -17.49 -21.64
CA GLY A 206 2.03 -16.61 -22.47
C GLY A 206 1.15 -15.65 -21.67
N LEU A 207 -0.14 -15.57 -21.99
CA LEU A 207 -1.16 -14.74 -21.33
C LEU A 207 -1.08 -14.70 -19.79
N ASP A 208 -1.07 -15.86 -19.12
CA ASP A 208 -1.00 -15.95 -17.66
C ASP A 208 0.28 -15.32 -17.09
N ARG A 209 1.37 -15.37 -17.87
CA ARG A 209 2.65 -14.77 -17.50
C ARG A 209 2.60 -13.25 -17.64
N VAL A 210 2.01 -12.73 -18.71
CA VAL A 210 1.77 -11.29 -18.89
C VAL A 210 0.87 -10.75 -17.77
N ALA A 211 -0.24 -11.43 -17.47
CA ALA A 211 -1.15 -11.05 -16.39
C ALA A 211 -0.45 -11.06 -15.01
N GLU A 212 0.36 -12.09 -14.72
CA GLU A 212 1.15 -12.17 -13.48
C GLU A 212 2.20 -11.04 -13.38
N MET A 213 2.87 -10.70 -14.50
CA MET A 213 3.83 -9.58 -14.53
C MET A 213 3.16 -8.23 -14.28
N GLN A 214 2.03 -7.93 -14.94
CA GLN A 214 1.31 -6.67 -14.69
C GLN A 214 0.79 -6.60 -13.24
N ALA A 215 0.24 -7.71 -12.71
CA ALA A 215 -0.23 -7.79 -11.33
C ALA A 215 0.90 -7.59 -10.29
N LEU A 216 2.09 -8.16 -10.53
CA LEU A 216 3.26 -7.96 -9.68
C LEU A 216 3.80 -6.53 -9.72
N LYS A 217 3.66 -5.84 -10.86
CA LYS A 217 4.18 -4.48 -11.04
C LYS A 217 3.36 -3.42 -10.30
N GLY A 218 2.11 -3.73 -9.95
CA GLY A 218 1.25 -2.89 -9.12
C GLY A 218 0.91 -1.53 -9.72
N GLU A 219 1.12 -1.36 -11.03
CA GLU A 219 0.60 -0.21 -11.76
C GLU A 219 -0.93 -0.34 -11.90
N ASP A 220 -1.63 0.76 -12.17
CA ASP A 220 -3.10 0.76 -12.24
C ASP A 220 -3.64 -0.29 -13.21
N TYR A 221 -4.76 -0.95 -12.87
CA TYR A 221 -5.34 -2.05 -13.65
C TYR A 221 -5.55 -1.71 -15.14
N ASN A 222 -5.70 -0.42 -15.46
CA ASN A 222 -5.90 0.10 -16.80
C ASN A 222 -4.61 0.34 -17.58
N LYS A 223 -3.44 0.06 -17.00
CA LYS A 223 -2.13 0.35 -17.57
C LYS A 223 -1.37 -0.94 -17.83
N ILE A 224 -1.01 -1.15 -19.09
CA ILE A 224 -0.18 -2.28 -19.54
C ILE A 224 1.20 -1.73 -19.87
N THR A 225 2.22 -2.13 -19.14
CA THR A 225 3.60 -1.77 -19.47
C THR A 225 4.26 -2.90 -20.27
N VAL A 226 4.68 -2.59 -21.50
CA VAL A 226 5.31 -3.53 -22.43
C VAL A 226 6.81 -3.63 -22.14
N GLU A 227 7.27 -4.87 -22.00
CA GLU A 227 8.64 -5.27 -21.68
C GLU A 227 9.23 -6.18 -22.76
N GLU A 228 10.46 -6.65 -22.54
CA GLU A 228 11.09 -7.68 -23.37
C GLU A 228 10.33 -9.03 -23.28
N GLU A 229 9.97 -9.45 -22.07
CA GLU A 229 9.25 -10.69 -21.77
C GLU A 229 7.78 -10.63 -22.28
N GLY A 230 7.30 -11.73 -22.89
CA GLY A 230 5.96 -11.87 -23.49
C GLY A 230 5.89 -11.54 -25.00
N SER A 231 5.10 -12.30 -25.77
CA SER A 231 4.93 -12.07 -27.21
C SER A 231 3.93 -10.97 -27.53
N VAL A 232 3.98 -10.40 -28.74
CA VAL A 232 3.02 -9.37 -29.20
C VAL A 232 1.58 -9.88 -29.13
N ASP A 233 1.35 -11.15 -29.48
CA ASP A 233 0.04 -11.80 -29.44
C ASP A 233 -0.49 -11.96 -28.00
N ASP A 234 0.37 -12.38 -27.05
CA ASP A 234 -0.02 -12.46 -25.62
C ASP A 234 -0.46 -11.10 -25.07
N TYR A 235 0.29 -10.04 -25.35
CA TYR A 235 -0.06 -8.68 -24.93
C TYR A 235 -1.32 -8.17 -25.64
N ALA A 236 -1.51 -8.47 -26.93
CA ALA A 236 -2.70 -8.07 -27.69
C ALA A 236 -3.96 -8.78 -27.18
N GLN A 237 -3.88 -10.09 -26.90
CA GLN A 237 -4.97 -10.86 -26.29
C GLN A 237 -5.27 -10.38 -24.86
N TYR A 238 -4.26 -10.02 -24.07
CA TYR A 238 -4.44 -9.42 -22.75
C TYR A 238 -5.17 -8.08 -22.85
N CYS A 239 -4.73 -7.19 -23.75
CA CYS A 239 -5.37 -5.89 -24.00
C CYS A 239 -6.83 -6.06 -24.48
N ASN A 240 -7.10 -7.03 -25.36
CA ASN A 240 -8.47 -7.32 -25.83
C ASN A 240 -9.35 -7.88 -24.71
N THR A 241 -8.83 -8.78 -23.87
CA THR A 241 -9.56 -9.33 -22.71
C THR A 241 -9.95 -8.20 -21.76
N LEU A 242 -9.02 -7.30 -21.48
CA LEU A 242 -9.25 -6.13 -20.63
C LEU A 242 -10.29 -5.17 -21.24
N LEU A 243 -10.21 -4.90 -22.54
CA LEU A 243 -11.19 -4.09 -23.28
C LEU A 243 -12.55 -4.78 -23.52
N SER A 244 -12.68 -6.08 -23.24
CA SER A 244 -13.94 -6.83 -23.35
C SER A 244 -14.82 -6.70 -22.11
N ASP A 245 -14.27 -6.23 -20.98
CA ASP A 245 -15.04 -5.94 -19.77
C ASP A 245 -15.84 -4.63 -19.95
N ASP A 246 -17.14 -4.66 -19.68
CA ASP A 246 -18.05 -3.50 -19.80
C ASP A 246 -17.71 -2.37 -18.82
N ALA A 247 -17.20 -2.68 -17.64
CA ALA A 247 -16.71 -1.68 -16.69
C ALA A 247 -15.43 -0.98 -17.20
N MET A 248 -14.75 -1.57 -18.18
CA MET A 248 -13.48 -1.10 -18.69
C MET A 248 -13.63 -0.17 -19.89
N LEU A 249 -13.56 1.14 -19.61
CA LEU A 249 -13.74 2.20 -20.62
C LEU A 249 -12.47 2.49 -21.43
N PHE A 250 -11.28 2.35 -20.84
CA PHE A 250 -10.02 2.64 -21.52
C PHE A 250 -8.83 1.86 -20.96
N ILE A 251 -7.84 1.59 -21.82
CA ILE A 251 -6.52 1.03 -21.45
C ILE A 251 -5.39 1.96 -21.88
N SER A 252 -4.24 1.84 -21.23
CA SER A 252 -3.05 2.66 -21.47
C SER A 252 -1.82 1.75 -21.68
N VAL A 253 -1.34 1.61 -22.91
CA VAL A 253 -0.19 0.76 -23.25
C VAL A 253 1.08 1.61 -23.26
N LYS A 254 2.01 1.37 -22.32
CA LYS A 254 3.26 2.14 -22.14
C LYS A 254 4.49 1.31 -22.52
N SER A 255 5.47 1.92 -23.19
CA SER A 255 6.80 1.34 -23.39
C SER A 255 7.69 1.49 -22.14
N THR A 256 8.38 0.43 -21.73
CA THR A 256 9.39 0.53 -20.65
C THR A 256 10.66 1.28 -21.07
N SER A 257 11.03 1.20 -22.36
CA SER A 257 12.23 1.82 -22.95
C SER A 257 11.96 2.16 -24.42
N ALA A 258 12.79 3.03 -25.01
CA ALA A 258 12.73 3.43 -26.42
C ALA A 258 12.77 2.23 -27.39
N GLU A 259 13.49 1.17 -27.02
CA GLU A 259 13.62 -0.07 -27.80
C GLU A 259 12.28 -0.82 -27.95
N PHE A 260 11.36 -0.67 -27.00
CA PHE A 260 10.05 -1.34 -27.00
C PHE A 260 8.94 -0.48 -27.63
N VAL A 261 9.24 0.74 -28.11
CA VAL A 261 8.27 1.60 -28.80
C VAL A 261 7.64 0.92 -30.04
N PRO A 262 8.40 0.23 -30.92
CA PRO A 262 7.79 -0.52 -32.04
C PRO A 262 6.90 -1.67 -31.55
N LYS A 263 7.28 -2.35 -30.45
CA LYS A 263 6.52 -3.45 -29.86
C LYS A 263 5.18 -2.97 -29.32
N VAL A 264 5.12 -1.80 -28.68
CA VAL A 264 3.87 -1.16 -28.23
C VAL A 264 2.91 -0.90 -29.39
N LEU A 265 3.41 -0.35 -30.50
CA LEU A 265 2.58 -0.08 -31.68
C LEU A 265 2.01 -1.37 -32.28
N GLN A 266 2.82 -2.42 -32.42
CA GLN A 266 2.36 -3.73 -32.88
C GLN A 266 1.29 -4.35 -31.96
N VAL A 267 1.48 -4.28 -30.64
CA VAL A 267 0.48 -4.75 -29.66
C VAL A 267 -0.85 -4.01 -29.80
N VAL A 268 -0.81 -2.69 -29.99
CA VAL A 268 -2.01 -1.86 -30.19
C VAL A 268 -2.73 -2.20 -31.49
N GLU A 269 -1.99 -2.37 -32.60
CA GLU A 269 -2.57 -2.73 -33.90
C GLU A 269 -3.18 -4.14 -33.89
N GLU A 270 -2.51 -5.13 -33.30
CA GLU A 270 -3.05 -6.49 -33.19
C GLU A 270 -4.27 -6.53 -32.25
N ALA A 271 -4.26 -5.79 -31.13
CA ALA A 271 -5.43 -5.70 -30.25
C ALA A 271 -6.65 -5.09 -30.97
N LYS A 272 -6.44 -4.04 -31.78
CA LYS A 272 -7.49 -3.48 -32.65
C LYS A 272 -7.96 -4.51 -33.70
N ARG A 273 -7.03 -5.22 -34.34
CA ARG A 273 -7.36 -6.26 -35.34
C ARG A 273 -8.18 -7.40 -34.75
N ILE A 274 -7.86 -7.87 -33.54
CA ILE A 274 -8.63 -8.91 -32.83
C ILE A 274 -10.08 -8.45 -32.64
N ARG A 275 -10.30 -7.21 -32.19
CA ARG A 275 -11.63 -6.66 -31.94
C ARG A 275 -12.44 -6.40 -33.21
N HIS A 276 -11.83 -5.80 -34.24
CA HIS A 276 -12.47 -5.66 -35.56
C HIS A 276 -12.84 -7.02 -36.15
N LYS A 277 -11.99 -8.05 -35.99
CA LYS A 277 -12.29 -9.42 -36.44
C LYS A 277 -13.45 -10.07 -35.65
N ALA A 278 -13.68 -9.64 -34.41
CA ALA A 278 -14.79 -10.10 -33.58
C ALA A 278 -16.14 -9.43 -33.93
N GLY A 279 -16.18 -8.47 -34.87
CA GLY A 279 -17.41 -7.78 -35.28
C GLY A 279 -17.91 -6.72 -34.29
N LEU A 280 -17.03 -6.21 -33.44
CA LEU A 280 -17.32 -5.19 -32.41
C LEU A 280 -17.10 -3.74 -32.91
N ASP A 281 -16.99 -3.55 -34.22
CA ASP A 281 -16.69 -2.25 -34.87
C ASP A 281 -17.93 -1.34 -34.95
N ASP A 282 -19.09 -1.88 -35.31
CA ASP A 282 -20.27 -1.08 -35.73
C ASP A 282 -20.95 -0.26 -34.60
N GLU A 283 -20.67 -0.56 -33.32
CA GLU A 283 -21.22 0.15 -32.16
C GLU A 283 -20.18 0.85 -31.27
N ALA A 284 -18.88 0.53 -31.41
CA ALA A 284 -17.88 0.92 -30.41
C ALA A 284 -16.46 1.09 -30.99
N ASP A 285 -16.32 2.06 -31.90
CA ASP A 285 -15.05 2.54 -32.44
C ASP A 285 -14.02 2.87 -31.34
N LEU A 286 -12.77 2.43 -31.51
CA LEU A 286 -11.71 2.61 -30.51
C LEU A 286 -10.91 3.90 -30.73
N HIS A 287 -11.26 4.91 -29.94
CA HIS A 287 -10.51 6.17 -29.85
C HIS A 287 -9.06 5.90 -29.40
N GLN A 288 -8.09 6.49 -30.09
CA GLN A 288 -6.67 6.29 -29.84
C GLN A 288 -5.96 7.63 -29.63
N TYR A 289 -5.34 7.79 -28.45
CA TYR A 289 -4.55 8.98 -28.09
C TYR A 289 -3.10 8.56 -27.87
N VAL A 290 -2.16 9.27 -28.49
CA VAL A 290 -0.73 8.91 -28.50
C VAL A 290 0.09 10.00 -27.82
N LEU A 291 0.69 9.67 -26.68
CA LEU A 291 1.54 10.56 -25.89
C LEU A 291 3.02 10.14 -26.01
N TYR A 292 3.88 11.12 -26.29
CA TYR A 292 5.32 10.95 -26.41
C TYR A 292 6.06 11.62 -25.24
N ASP A 293 7.11 10.98 -24.73
CA ASP A 293 8.07 11.56 -23.77
C ASP A 293 7.46 12.21 -22.49
N THR A 294 6.53 11.53 -21.83
CA THR A 294 5.80 12.07 -20.65
C THR A 294 6.69 12.35 -19.43
N GLU A 295 7.93 11.82 -19.37
CA GLU A 295 8.83 11.90 -18.21
C GLU A 295 10.01 12.88 -18.37
N LYS A 296 9.85 13.98 -19.12
CA LYS A 296 10.86 15.04 -19.20
C LYS A 296 11.00 15.82 -17.88
N LYS A 297 11.79 15.27 -16.95
CA LYS A 297 12.24 15.91 -15.71
C LYS A 297 12.86 17.28 -16.04
N LYS A 298 12.17 18.36 -15.70
CA LYS A 298 12.62 19.75 -15.90
C LYS A 298 13.80 20.09 -14.98
N GLY A 299 15.00 19.64 -15.37
CA GLY A 299 16.24 20.18 -14.84
C GLY A 299 16.44 21.65 -15.26
N PRO A 300 17.38 22.38 -14.62
CA PRO A 300 17.70 23.74 -15.02
C PRO A 300 18.16 23.77 -16.49
N LYS A 301 17.52 24.59 -17.31
CA LYS A 301 17.83 24.74 -18.74
C LYS A 301 19.25 25.30 -18.93
N ARG A 302 20.24 24.42 -19.08
CA ARG A 302 21.54 24.79 -19.62
C ARG A 302 21.38 25.06 -21.11
N ILE A 303 21.56 26.32 -21.51
CA ILE A 303 21.68 26.70 -22.92
C ILE A 303 23.11 26.40 -23.32
N ASN A 304 23.30 25.34 -24.12
CA ASN A 304 24.60 25.07 -24.73
C ASN A 304 24.78 26.03 -25.91
N LEU A 305 25.87 26.80 -25.91
CA LEU A 305 26.11 27.83 -26.93
C LEU A 305 26.84 27.29 -28.18
N ASN A 306 27.26 26.02 -28.16
CA ASN A 306 27.96 25.30 -29.23
C ASN A 306 27.04 24.21 -29.86
N ASP A 307 25.74 24.47 -29.94
CA ASP A 307 24.73 23.48 -30.32
C ASP A 307 24.61 23.41 -31.85
N ASP A 308 25.38 22.52 -32.49
CA ASP A 308 25.40 22.35 -33.96
C ASP A 308 24.00 22.03 -34.50
N ALA A 309 23.51 22.91 -35.38
CA ALA A 309 22.16 22.81 -35.95
C ALA A 309 21.92 21.48 -36.70
N ASP A 310 22.97 20.93 -37.33
CA ASP A 310 22.91 19.70 -38.10
C ASP A 310 22.63 18.46 -37.24
N GLN A 311 23.00 18.46 -35.95
CA GLN A 311 22.68 17.35 -35.05
C GLN A 311 21.20 17.31 -34.67
N LYS A 312 20.52 18.47 -34.63
CA LYS A 312 19.07 18.56 -34.36
C LYS A 312 18.21 18.17 -35.55
N ALA A 313 18.76 18.19 -36.77
CA ALA A 313 18.06 17.75 -37.97
C ALA A 313 17.96 16.21 -38.09
N LYS A 314 18.71 15.45 -37.28
CA LYS A 314 18.71 13.99 -37.31
C LYS A 314 17.57 13.45 -36.44
N TYR A 315 16.64 12.72 -37.06
CA TYR A 315 15.50 12.11 -36.37
C TYR A 315 15.98 11.25 -35.19
N THR A 316 15.54 11.60 -33.99
CA THR A 316 15.79 10.84 -32.76
C THR A 316 14.47 10.16 -32.39
N PRO A 317 14.42 8.82 -32.23
CA PRO A 317 13.20 8.13 -31.85
C PRO A 317 12.74 8.58 -30.45
N PRO A 318 11.42 8.61 -30.18
CA PRO A 318 10.91 9.00 -28.87
C PRO A 318 11.43 8.07 -27.77
N SER A 319 11.75 8.65 -26.61
CA SER A 319 12.33 7.93 -25.47
C SER A 319 11.33 7.02 -24.78
N SER A 320 10.04 7.37 -24.88
CA SER A 320 8.91 6.59 -24.39
C SER A 320 7.65 6.92 -25.19
N LEU A 321 6.81 5.91 -25.38
CA LEU A 321 5.49 5.99 -26.00
C LEU A 321 4.44 5.50 -24.99
N THR A 322 3.34 6.24 -24.86
CA THR A 322 2.12 5.76 -24.20
C THR A 322 0.97 5.90 -25.19
N VAL A 323 0.22 4.82 -25.41
CA VAL A 323 -0.96 4.81 -26.27
C VAL A 323 -2.18 4.50 -25.43
N HIS A 324 -3.12 5.44 -25.36
CA HIS A 324 -4.42 5.24 -24.74
C HIS A 324 -5.40 4.75 -25.78
N LEU A 325 -6.15 3.70 -25.44
CA LEU A 325 -7.20 3.10 -26.26
C LEU A 325 -8.51 3.13 -25.46
N SER A 326 -9.54 3.78 -26.00
CA SER A 326 -10.78 4.08 -25.28
C SER A 326 -12.03 3.69 -26.08
N LYS A 327 -13.06 3.20 -25.38
CA LYS A 327 -14.42 3.00 -25.89
C LYS A 327 -15.23 4.31 -26.00
N ILE A 328 -14.76 5.38 -25.35
CA ILE A 328 -15.41 6.70 -25.30
C ILE A 328 -14.43 7.80 -25.74
N ASP A 329 -14.95 8.90 -26.29
CA ASP A 329 -14.12 10.06 -26.60
C ASP A 329 -13.61 10.73 -25.31
N MET A 330 -12.29 10.89 -25.21
CA MET A 330 -11.58 11.52 -24.09
C MET A 330 -10.60 12.57 -24.60
N PRO A 331 -11.07 13.77 -25.02
CA PRO A 331 -10.23 14.79 -25.63
C PRO A 331 -9.27 15.53 -24.66
N GLU A 332 -9.36 15.30 -23.35
CA GLU A 332 -8.59 16.01 -22.31
C GLU A 332 -7.38 15.23 -21.74
N LEU A 333 -6.92 14.17 -22.42
CA LEU A 333 -5.90 13.22 -21.94
C LEU A 333 -4.44 13.59 -22.29
#